data_AF-A0A512J8A7-F1
#
_entry.id   AF-A0A512J8A7-F1
#
_cell.length_a   1.000
_cell.length_b   1.000
_cell.length_c   1.000
_cell.angle_alpha   90.00
_cell.angle_beta   90.00
_cell.angle_gamma   90.00
#
_symmetry.space_group_name_H-M   'P 1'
#
loop_
_entity.id
_entity.type
_entity.pdbx_description
1 polymer ?
#
loop_
_entity_poly.entity_id
_entity_poly.type
_entity_poly.pdbx_seq_one_letter_code
_entity_poly.pdbx_strand_id
1 'polypeptide(L)'
;MGLPFDLFKLRRSNPQGFYNKARLSKLTHSVLCLGLHEEHLGQFRFCQELQARLQWIKANCNSDWMAEAVRDSKLRLTGRVFRFADPTEACAFKLMFPIRL
;
A
#
# COMPACT_ATOMS: atom_id res chain seq x y z
N MET A 1 6.27 -18.95 -40.39
CA MET A 1 5.19 -18.42 -39.53
C MET A 1 5.68 -18.46 -38.09
N GLY A 2 6.20 -17.35 -37.58
CA GLY A 2 6.70 -17.23 -36.20
C GLY A 2 5.70 -16.46 -35.35
N LEU A 3 5.38 -16.98 -34.17
CA LEU A 3 4.49 -16.32 -33.21
C LEU A 3 5.10 -14.96 -32.79
N PRO A 4 4.35 -13.82 -32.86
CA PRO A 4 4.91 -12.48 -32.74
C PRO A 4 5.10 -12.00 -31.29
N PHE A 5 4.82 -12.82 -30.29
CA PHE A 5 4.89 -12.41 -28.88
C PHE A 5 5.77 -13.35 -28.07
N ASP A 6 6.98 -12.88 -27.86
CA ASP A 6 8.01 -13.48 -27.02
C ASP A 6 7.64 -13.25 -25.53
N LEU A 7 6.70 -14.07 -25.02
CA LEU A 7 6.21 -13.99 -23.62
C LEU A 7 7.35 -14.09 -22.57
N PHE A 8 8.51 -14.64 -22.95
CA PHE A 8 9.71 -14.67 -22.12
C PHE A 8 10.38 -13.29 -21.94
N LYS A 9 10.22 -12.36 -22.89
CA LYS A 9 10.72 -10.98 -22.75
C LYS A 9 9.86 -10.14 -21.82
N LEU A 10 8.56 -10.40 -21.75
CA LEU A 10 7.64 -9.76 -20.79
C LEU A 10 7.90 -10.22 -19.34
N ARG A 11 8.46 -11.42 -19.13
CA ARG A 11 8.85 -11.89 -17.80
C ARG A 11 10.13 -11.22 -17.28
N ARG A 12 10.95 -10.63 -18.15
CA ARG A 12 12.15 -9.85 -17.77
C ARG A 12 11.86 -8.36 -17.51
N SER A 13 10.70 -7.84 -17.91
CA SER A 13 10.38 -6.41 -17.77
C SER A 13 9.60 -6.04 -16.50
N ASN A 14 9.30 -6.98 -15.60
CA ASN A 14 8.88 -6.60 -14.25
C ASN A 14 9.03 -7.76 -13.25
N PRO A 15 10.20 -7.90 -12.60
CA PRO A 15 10.29 -8.76 -11.43
C PRO A 15 9.45 -8.11 -10.32
N GLN A 16 8.50 -8.89 -9.80
CA GLN A 16 7.82 -8.64 -8.54
C GLN A 16 8.84 -8.08 -7.52
N GLY A 17 8.69 -6.82 -7.10
CA GLY A 17 9.39 -6.30 -5.91
C GLY A 17 10.47 -5.24 -6.09
N PHE A 18 10.76 -4.72 -7.29
CA PHE A 18 11.58 -3.49 -7.41
C PHE A 18 10.71 -2.25 -7.14
N TYR A 19 10.25 -2.11 -5.90
CA TYR A 19 9.97 -0.77 -5.38
C TYR A 19 11.28 -0.01 -5.44
N ASN A 20 11.33 1.01 -6.29
CA ASN A 20 12.52 1.80 -6.55
C ASN A 20 13.05 2.27 -5.18
N LYS A 21 14.23 1.79 -4.74
CA LYS A 21 14.82 2.19 -3.42
C LYS A 21 14.81 3.71 -3.26
N ALA A 22 14.94 4.43 -4.37
CA ALA A 22 14.83 5.89 -4.47
C ALA A 22 13.42 6.46 -4.17
N ARG A 23 12.34 5.73 -4.43
CA ARG A 23 10.97 6.10 -4.00
C ARG A 23 10.78 5.80 -2.52
N LEU A 24 11.26 4.65 -2.03
CA LEU A 24 11.19 4.33 -0.60
C LEU A 24 11.98 5.30 0.27
N SER A 25 13.13 5.79 -0.20
CA SER A 25 13.92 6.80 0.53
C SER A 25 13.22 8.15 0.67
N LYS A 26 12.25 8.45 -0.21
CA LYS A 26 11.42 9.66 -0.12
C LYS A 26 10.19 9.48 0.77
N LEU A 27 9.79 8.24 1.03
CA LEU A 27 8.60 7.88 1.80
C LEU A 27 8.96 7.69 3.28
N THR A 28 9.32 8.77 3.94
CA THR A 28 9.84 8.79 5.32
C THR A 28 8.76 8.68 6.38
N HIS A 29 7.51 9.02 6.07
CA HIS A 29 6.44 9.10 7.05
C HIS A 29 5.47 7.94 6.89
N SER A 30 5.40 7.05 7.89
CA SER A 30 4.57 5.85 7.84
C SER A 30 3.45 5.87 8.89
N VAL A 31 2.25 5.49 8.47
CA VAL A 31 1.09 5.24 9.33
C VAL A 31 0.74 3.76 9.28
N LEU A 32 0.86 3.08 10.42
CA LEU A 32 0.56 1.66 10.55
C LEU A 32 -0.93 1.47 10.92
N CYS A 33 -1.63 0.67 10.11
CA CYS A 33 -3.01 0.26 10.34
C CYS A 33 -3.04 -1.25 10.60
N LEU A 34 -2.86 -1.63 11.87
CA LEU A 34 -3.08 -3.01 12.32
C LEU A 34 -4.55 -3.41 12.15
N GLY A 35 -4.82 -4.68 11.88
CA GLY A 35 -6.19 -5.18 11.66
C GLY A 35 -6.80 -4.80 10.31
N LEU A 36 -6.14 -3.98 9.48
CA LEU A 36 -6.61 -3.67 8.12
C LEU A 36 -6.30 -4.82 7.14
N HIS A 37 -6.95 -5.96 7.34
CA HIS A 37 -6.86 -7.14 6.48
C HIS A 37 -8.16 -7.95 6.48
N GLU A 38 -8.31 -8.79 5.45
CA GLU A 38 -9.54 -9.56 5.18
C GLU A 38 -9.93 -10.49 6.33
N GLU A 39 -8.97 -11.20 6.93
CA GLU A 39 -9.26 -12.14 8.03
C GLU A 39 -9.81 -11.45 9.28
N HIS A 40 -9.44 -10.20 9.53
CA HIS A 40 -9.87 -9.46 10.72
C HIS A 40 -11.21 -8.75 10.54
N LEU A 41 -11.43 -8.14 9.36
CA LEU A 41 -12.61 -7.32 9.08
C LEU A 41 -13.71 -8.07 8.30
N GLY A 42 -13.37 -9.18 7.67
CA GLY A 42 -14.17 -9.79 6.61
C GLY A 42 -13.97 -9.07 5.27
N GLN A 43 -14.15 -9.81 4.17
CA GLN A 43 -13.85 -9.32 2.81
C GLN A 43 -14.57 -8.00 2.46
N PHE A 44 -15.87 -7.91 2.76
CA PHE A 44 -16.67 -6.73 2.42
C PHE A 44 -16.20 -5.46 3.14
N ARG A 45 -16.05 -5.53 4.47
CA ARG A 45 -15.58 -4.38 5.27
C ARG A 45 -14.14 -4.02 4.94
N PHE A 46 -13.28 -5.01 4.71
CA PHE A 46 -11.91 -4.77 4.27
C PHE A 46 -11.87 -3.97 2.97
N CYS A 47 -12.65 -4.37 1.95
CA CYS A 47 -12.72 -3.65 0.69
C CYS A 47 -13.20 -2.20 0.88
N GLN A 48 -14.24 -1.99 1.68
CA GLN A 48 -14.74 -0.65 1.99
C GLN A 48 -13.69 0.22 2.70
N GLU A 49 -13.09 -0.30 3.77
CA GLU A 49 -12.09 0.40 4.59
C GLU A 49 -10.82 0.72 3.77
N LEU A 50 -10.35 -0.22 2.96
CA LEU A 50 -9.21 -0.01 2.08
C LEU A 50 -9.53 1.03 1.00
N GLN A 51 -10.70 0.91 0.36
CA GLN A 51 -11.12 1.84 -0.68
C GLN A 51 -11.28 3.26 -0.15
N ALA A 52 -11.90 3.44 1.03
CA ALA A 52 -12.06 4.74 1.66
C ALA A 52 -10.72 5.43 1.94
N ARG A 53 -9.73 4.69 2.48
CA ARG A 53 -8.37 5.20 2.71
C ARG A 53 -7.69 5.59 1.41
N LEU A 54 -7.75 4.73 0.38
CA LEU A 54 -7.14 5.01 -0.92
C LEU A 54 -7.79 6.20 -1.63
N GLN A 55 -9.12 6.33 -1.55
CA GLN A 55 -9.84 7.47 -2.11
C GLN A 55 -9.48 8.77 -1.39
N TRP A 56 -9.41 8.74 -0.06
CA TRP A 56 -8.98 9.90 0.71
C TRP A 56 -7.56 10.33 0.33
N ILE A 57 -6.61 9.38 0.23
CA ILE A 57 -5.23 9.68 -0.17
C ILE A 57 -5.22 10.32 -1.57
N LYS A 58 -5.94 9.75 -2.54
CA LYS A 58 -6.01 10.32 -3.90
C LYS A 58 -6.62 11.72 -3.96
N ALA A 59 -7.52 12.06 -3.04
CA ALA A 59 -8.20 13.35 -3.03
C ALA A 59 -7.44 14.43 -2.24
N ASN A 60 -6.62 14.04 -1.26
CA ASN A 60 -6.02 14.97 -0.29
C ASN A 60 -4.49 15.01 -0.32
N CYS A 61 -3.83 13.99 -0.88
CA CYS A 61 -2.37 13.94 -0.98
C CYS A 61 -1.92 14.39 -2.37
N ASN A 62 -1.02 15.38 -2.40
CA ASN A 62 -0.37 15.85 -3.61
C ASN A 62 1.02 15.20 -3.79
N SER A 63 1.54 14.59 -2.73
CA SER A 63 2.87 13.99 -2.69
C SER A 63 2.85 12.48 -2.98
N ASP A 64 4.04 11.91 -3.19
CA ASP A 64 4.22 10.47 -3.35
C ASP A 64 3.71 9.70 -2.11
N TRP A 65 2.98 8.61 -2.35
CA TRP A 65 2.50 7.71 -1.32
C TRP A 65 2.59 6.24 -1.75
N MET A 66 2.54 5.34 -0.77
CA MET A 66 2.52 3.90 -0.99
C MET A 66 1.74 3.18 0.10
N ALA A 67 1.07 2.08 -0.26
CA ALA A 67 0.43 1.18 0.70
C ALA A 67 1.06 -0.22 0.59
N GLU A 68 1.53 -0.77 1.71
CA GLU A 68 2.14 -2.10 1.79
C GLU A 68 1.38 -3.00 2.75
N ALA A 69 1.39 -4.30 2.46
CA ALA A 69 0.92 -5.33 3.37
C ALA A 69 1.94 -5.52 4.51
N VAL A 70 1.47 -5.52 5.75
CA VAL A 70 2.30 -5.81 6.93
C VAL A 70 2.10 -7.26 7.32
N ARG A 71 3.21 -7.98 7.46
CA ARG A 71 3.21 -9.40 7.84
C ARG A 71 3.97 -9.59 9.14
N ASP A 72 3.52 -10.54 9.95
CA ASP A 72 4.26 -10.95 11.15
C ASP A 72 5.46 -11.85 10.80
N SER A 73 6.21 -12.26 11.84
CA SER A 73 7.35 -13.19 11.70
C SER A 73 6.97 -14.56 11.13
N LYS A 74 5.69 -14.92 11.15
CA LYS A 74 5.12 -16.15 10.58
C LYS A 74 4.54 -15.90 9.18
N LEU A 75 4.84 -14.77 8.54
CA LEU A 75 4.37 -14.35 7.22
C LEU A 75 2.85 -14.15 7.10
N ARG A 76 2.13 -14.08 8.23
CA ARG A 76 0.68 -13.85 8.28
C ARG A 76 0.38 -12.37 8.13
N LEU A 77 -0.65 -12.04 7.35
CA LEU A 77 -1.07 -10.66 7.12
C LEU A 77 -1.69 -10.10 8.41
N THR A 78 -1.11 -9.04 8.96
CA THR A 78 -1.55 -8.42 10.23
C THR A 78 -2.11 -7.02 10.05
N GLY A 79 -1.98 -6.45 8.84
CA GLY A 79 -2.52 -5.14 8.52
C GLY A 79 -1.84 -4.54 7.30
N ARG A 80 -1.84 -3.21 7.26
CA ARG A 80 -1.20 -2.43 6.19
C ARG A 80 -0.47 -1.23 6.75
N VAL A 81 0.56 -0.80 6.04
CA VAL A 81 1.28 0.45 6.31
C VAL A 81 1.12 1.37 5.12
N PHE A 82 0.72 2.61 5.39
CA PHE A 82 0.65 3.68 4.42
C PHE A 82 1.86 4.59 4.64
N ARG A 83 2.67 4.76 3.61
CA ARG A 83 3.83 5.64 3.62
C ARG A 83 3.57 6.87 2.76
N PHE A 84 4.05 8.01 3.23
CA PHE A 84 3.89 9.32 2.63
C PHE A 84 5.24 10.02 2.54
N ALA A 85 5.41 10.82 1.50
CA ALA A 85 6.56 11.71 1.38
C ALA A 85 6.41 12.96 2.25
N ASP A 86 5.18 13.44 2.46
CA ASP A 86 4.89 14.64 3.24
C ASP A 86 4.42 14.29 4.67
N PRO A 87 5.02 14.88 5.74
CA PRO A 87 4.61 14.64 7.12
C PRO A 87 3.21 15.16 7.46
N THR A 88 2.77 16.24 6.82
CA THR A 88 1.45 16.86 7.00
C THR A 88 0.36 15.95 6.46
N GLU A 89 0.58 15.36 5.28
CA GLU A 89 -0.32 14.37 4.69
C GLU A 89 -0.43 13.11 5.56
N ALA A 90 0.70 12.61 6.07
CA ALA A 90 0.71 11.49 7.01
C ALA A 90 -0.06 11.81 8.31
N CYS A 91 0.12 13.02 8.85
CA CYS A 91 -0.59 13.48 10.03
C CYS A 91 -2.10 13.57 9.80
N ALA A 92 -2.51 14.21 8.70
CA ALA A 92 -3.91 14.33 8.30
C ALA A 92 -4.55 12.95 8.09
N PHE A 93 -3.84 12.02 7.44
CA PHE A 93 -4.30 10.64 7.28
C PHE A 93 -4.53 9.96 8.63
N LYS A 94 -3.58 10.10 9.57
CA LYS A 94 -3.68 9.52 10.91
C LYS A 94 -4.84 10.10 11.73
N LEU A 95 -5.16 11.38 11.53
CA LEU A 95 -6.30 12.04 12.18
C LEU A 95 -7.64 11.58 11.59
N MET A 96 -7.70 11.40 10.27
CA MET A 96 -8.92 10.96 9.57
C MET A 96 -9.24 9.49 9.83
N PHE A 97 -8.21 8.64 9.91
CA PHE A 97 -8.34 7.21 10.13
C PHE A 97 -7.63 6.82 11.44
N PRO A 98 -8.20 7.16 12.61
CA PRO A 98 -7.63 6.77 13.89
C PRO A 98 -7.51 5.25 13.95
N ILE A 99 -6.44 4.77 14.62
CA ILE A 99 -6.08 3.35 14.75
C ILE A 99 -7.06 2.65 15.72
N ARG A 100 -8.33 2.59 15.34
CA ARG A 100 -9.39 1.82 16.01
C ARG A 100 -9.98 0.88 14.97
N LEU A 101 -9.29 -0.25 14.76
CA LEU A 101 -9.82 -1.42 14.07
C LEU A 101 -9.77 -2.57 15.07
#